data_AF-A0A2E7SMM4-F1
#
_entry.id   AF-A0A2E7SMM4-F1
#
_cell.length_a   1.000
_cell.length_b   1.000
_cell.length_c   1.000
_cell.angle_alpha   90.00
_cell.angle_beta   90.00
_cell.angle_gamma   90.00
#
_symmetry.space_group_name_H-M   'P 1'
#
loop_
_entity.id
_entity.type
_entity.pdbx_description
1 polymer ?
#
loop_
_entity_poly.entity_id
_entity_poly.type
_entity_poly.pdbx_seq_one_letter_code
_entity_poly.pdbx_strand_id
1 'polypeptide(L)'
;MSNTENKDIESPSDAEDEHDHPSDSKYIQIAIILGVITALEVATYFFEDMPGEILIPLLMVMMVIKFFYVAAWFMHLRFDSQVFTKFFVGGLVLATFVYVIALTMFEFWNKG
;
A
#
# COMPACT_ATOMS: atom_id res chain seq x y z
N MET A 1 10.62 68.28 16.57
CA MET A 1 11.98 67.93 16.11
C MET A 1 12.31 66.57 16.69
N SER A 2 12.46 65.54 15.84
CA SER A 2 12.96 64.17 16.11
C SER A 2 12.20 63.38 17.21
N ASN A 3 11.32 62.42 16.92
CA ASN A 3 11.56 61.10 16.29
C ASN A 3 12.83 60.39 16.80
N THR A 4 12.69 59.08 16.96
CA THR A 4 13.73 58.06 17.26
C THR A 4 14.08 57.87 18.74
N GLU A 5 13.32 56.99 19.41
CA GLU A 5 13.89 55.73 19.89
C GLU A 5 12.74 54.72 20.07
N ASN A 6 12.14 54.33 18.96
CA ASN A 6 11.48 53.04 18.87
C ASN A 6 12.62 52.04 18.97
N LYS A 7 12.82 51.45 20.15
CA LYS A 7 13.72 50.30 20.28
C LYS A 7 13.13 49.23 19.39
N ASP A 8 13.80 49.03 18.27
CA ASP A 8 13.65 47.87 17.41
C ASP A 8 13.88 46.63 18.29
N ILE A 9 12.80 46.17 18.92
CA ILE A 9 12.62 44.76 19.25
C ILE A 9 12.41 44.15 17.87
N GLU A 10 13.52 43.93 17.18
CA GLU A 10 13.63 42.95 16.13
C GLU A 10 13.33 41.62 16.83
N SER A 11 12.03 41.33 16.99
CA SER A 11 11.59 39.95 17.06
C SER A 11 12.28 39.29 15.88
N PRO A 12 13.05 38.21 16.11
CA PRO A 12 13.42 37.35 15.01
C PRO A 12 12.13 37.17 14.23
N SER A 13 12.18 37.49 12.94
CA SER A 13 11.24 36.93 12.01
C SER A 13 11.24 35.44 12.29
N ASP A 14 10.30 35.00 13.11
CA ASP A 14 9.66 33.72 12.99
C ASP A 14 9.08 33.78 11.57
N ALA A 15 9.97 33.53 10.60
CA ALA A 15 9.68 32.63 9.53
C ALA A 15 9.09 31.44 10.25
N GLU A 16 7.78 31.49 10.46
CA GLU A 16 7.00 30.33 10.83
C GLU A 16 7.42 29.31 9.80
N ASP A 17 8.27 28.39 10.27
CA ASP A 17 8.67 27.20 9.59
C ASP A 17 7.44 26.75 8.82
N GLU A 18 7.50 26.84 7.49
CA GLU A 18 6.71 25.97 6.65
C GLU A 18 7.04 24.59 7.20
N HIS A 19 6.17 24.10 8.07
CA HIS A 19 6.13 22.73 8.50
C HIS A 19 5.79 21.95 7.23
N ASP A 20 6.81 21.75 6.42
CA ASP A 20 6.94 20.75 5.41
C ASP A 20 6.69 19.46 6.20
N HIS A 21 5.44 19.03 6.24
CA HIS A 21 5.00 17.74 6.77
C HIS A 21 5.22 16.74 5.62
N PRO A 22 6.44 16.24 5.39
CA PRO A 22 6.81 15.60 4.14
C PRO A 22 6.67 14.11 4.40
N SER A 23 5.45 13.61 4.48
CA SER A 23 5.21 12.16 4.67
C SER A 23 3.91 11.68 4.03
N ASP A 24 2.84 12.47 4.06
CA ASP A 24 1.49 11.93 3.78
C ASP A 24 1.12 11.95 2.28
N SER A 25 1.66 12.90 1.52
CA SER A 25 1.32 13.09 0.10
C SER A 25 1.72 11.91 -0.78
N LYS A 26 2.78 11.17 -0.43
CA LYS A 26 3.18 9.99 -1.19
C LYS A 26 2.14 8.87 -1.05
N TYR A 27 1.65 8.60 0.15
CA TYR A 27 0.63 7.57 0.41
C TYR A 27 -0.68 7.81 -0.34
N ILE A 28 -1.15 9.06 -0.35
CA ILE A 28 -2.32 9.48 -1.14
C ILE A 28 -2.12 9.17 -2.63
N GLN A 29 -0.92 9.41 -3.17
CA GLN A 29 -0.64 9.15 -4.59
C GLN A 29 -0.74 7.65 -4.93
N ILE A 30 -0.24 6.77 -4.07
CA ILE A 30 -0.34 5.31 -4.28
C ILE A 30 -1.78 4.83 -4.11
N ALA A 31 -2.53 5.40 -3.16
CA ALA A 31 -3.95 5.12 -3.00
C ALA A 31 -4.74 5.39 -4.28
N ILE A 32 -4.48 6.54 -4.90
CA ILE A 32 -5.12 6.95 -6.15
C ILE A 32 -4.73 5.98 -7.27
N ILE A 33 -3.46 5.61 -7.41
CA ILE A 33 -3.00 4.64 -8.41
C ILE A 33 -3.70 3.29 -8.23
N LEU A 34 -3.80 2.79 -6.99
CA LEU A 34 -4.49 1.55 -6.65
C LEU A 34 -6.00 1.62 -6.97
N GLY A 35 -6.62 2.76 -6.68
CA GLY A 35 -8.00 3.04 -7.03
C GLY A 35 -8.24 3.04 -8.53
N VAL A 36 -7.33 3.65 -9.30
CA VAL A 36 -7.39 3.66 -10.78
C VAL A 36 -7.20 2.25 -11.34
N ILE A 37 -6.23 1.49 -10.86
CA ILE A 37 -6.04 0.08 -11.27
C ILE A 37 -7.30 -0.74 -10.99
N THR A 38 -7.94 -0.51 -9.84
CA THR A 38 -9.19 -1.20 -9.46
C THR A 38 -10.36 -0.78 -10.33
N ALA A 39 -10.49 0.51 -10.64
CA ALA A 39 -11.53 1.01 -11.54
C ALA A 39 -11.36 0.47 -12.97
N LEU A 40 -10.11 0.39 -13.46
CA LEU A 40 -9.82 -0.20 -14.77
C LEU A 40 -10.15 -1.69 -14.79
N GLU A 41 -9.84 -2.44 -13.74
CA GLU A 41 -10.21 -3.85 -13.62
C GLU A 41 -11.74 -4.01 -13.61
N VAL A 42 -12.47 -3.25 -12.79
CA VAL A 42 -13.94 -3.25 -12.77
C VAL A 42 -14.50 -2.90 -14.16
N ALA A 43 -13.92 -1.93 -14.85
CA ALA A 43 -14.32 -1.55 -16.19
C ALA A 43 -14.09 -2.67 -17.22
N THR A 44 -13.04 -3.48 -17.08
CA THR A 44 -12.82 -4.64 -17.98
C THR A 44 -13.92 -5.70 -17.86
N TYR A 45 -14.57 -5.85 -16.70
CA TYR A 45 -15.73 -6.75 -16.57
C TYR A 45 -16.98 -6.26 -17.31
N PHE A 46 -17.10 -4.96 -17.59
CA PHE A 46 -18.20 -4.43 -18.39
C PHE A 46 -18.04 -4.72 -19.89
N PHE A 47 -16.83 -5.07 -20.34
CA PHE A 47 -16.55 -5.49 -21.70
C PHE A 47 -16.57 -7.03 -21.74
N GLU A 48 -17.75 -7.61 -22.05
CA GLU A 48 -18.03 -9.06 -22.07
C GLU A 48 -17.21 -9.85 -23.13
N ASP A 49 -16.37 -9.18 -23.94
CA ASP A 49 -15.67 -9.76 -25.09
C ASP A 49 -14.42 -10.60 -24.76
N MET A 50 -14.10 -10.80 -23.47
CA MET A 50 -12.86 -11.47 -23.06
C MET A 50 -13.11 -12.91 -22.58
N PRO A 51 -12.37 -13.93 -23.09
CA PRO A 51 -12.56 -15.32 -22.70
C PRO A 51 -12.26 -15.53 -21.20
N GLY A 52 -13.19 -16.17 -20.49
CA GLY A 52 -13.11 -16.42 -19.05
C GLY A 52 -11.86 -17.19 -18.59
N GLU A 53 -11.28 -17.99 -19.49
CA GLU A 53 -10.02 -18.72 -19.24
C GLU A 53 -8.81 -17.80 -19.02
N ILE A 54 -8.82 -16.61 -19.60
CA ILE A 54 -7.76 -15.60 -19.44
C ILE A 54 -8.14 -14.57 -18.38
N LEU A 55 -9.43 -14.25 -18.28
CA LEU A 55 -9.96 -13.31 -17.28
C LEU A 55 -9.68 -13.81 -15.85
N ILE A 56 -10.01 -15.07 -15.54
CA ILE A 56 -9.83 -15.62 -14.18
C ILE A 56 -8.38 -15.52 -13.67
N PRO A 57 -7.34 -15.99 -14.39
CA PRO A 57 -5.96 -15.88 -13.92
C PRO A 57 -5.48 -14.42 -13.87
N LEU A 58 -5.91 -13.56 -14.80
CA LEU A 58 -5.55 -12.15 -14.81
C LEU A 58 -6.05 -11.43 -13.54
N LEU A 59 -7.29 -11.68 -13.16
CA LEU A 59 -7.93 -11.12 -11.96
C LEU A 59 -7.27 -11.62 -10.67
N MET A 60 -6.93 -12.92 -10.63
CA MET A 60 -6.17 -13.49 -9.51
C MET A 60 -4.81 -12.81 -9.33
N VAL A 61 -4.09 -12.57 -10.43
CA VAL A 61 -2.81 -11.86 -10.42
C VAL A 61 -2.99 -10.40 -9.97
N MET A 62 -4.01 -9.70 -10.47
CA MET A 62 -4.32 -8.33 -10.05
C MET A 62 -4.65 -8.22 -8.57
N MET A 63 -5.40 -9.18 -8.00
CA MET A 63 -5.66 -9.26 -6.56
C MET A 63 -4.36 -9.38 -5.75
N VAL A 64 -3.46 -10.28 -6.15
CA VAL A 64 -2.18 -10.47 -5.47
C VAL A 64 -1.34 -9.20 -5.53
N ILE A 65 -1.23 -8.58 -6.72
CA ILE A 65 -0.45 -7.34 -6.89
C ILE A 65 -1.00 -6.22 -6.00
N LYS A 66 -2.32 -6.02 -5.97
CA LYS A 66 -2.93 -5.01 -5.10
C LYS A 66 -2.68 -5.29 -3.63
N PHE A 67 -2.80 -6.55 -3.21
CA PHE A 67 -2.52 -6.96 -1.84
C PHE A 67 -1.08 -6.58 -1.43
N PHE A 68 -0.08 -6.87 -2.27
CA PHE A 68 1.31 -6.49 -2.01
C PHE A 68 1.52 -4.97 -2.01
N TYR A 69 0.89 -4.25 -2.93
CA TYR A 69 0.97 -2.79 -2.99
C TYR A 69 0.37 -2.12 -1.74
N VAL A 70 -0.80 -2.59 -1.30
CA VAL A 70 -1.45 -2.13 -0.06
C VAL A 70 -0.59 -2.49 1.16
N ALA A 71 -0.03 -3.70 1.22
CA ALA A 71 0.86 -4.09 2.32
C ALA A 71 2.12 -3.21 2.37
N ALA A 72 2.78 -3.01 1.22
CA ALA A 72 4.03 -2.24 1.16
C ALA A 72 3.84 -0.75 1.48
N TRP A 73 2.74 -0.15 1.03
CA TRP A 73 2.52 1.29 1.12
C TRP A 73 1.44 1.68 2.15
N PHE A 74 0.24 1.09 2.13
CA PHE A 74 -0.83 1.45 3.07
C PHE A 74 -0.60 0.94 4.49
N MET A 75 0.09 -0.19 4.63
CA MET A 75 0.49 -0.72 5.93
C MET A 75 1.83 -0.15 6.42
N HIS A 76 2.31 1.00 5.91
CA HIS A 76 3.54 1.67 6.39
C HIS A 76 4.84 0.80 6.44
N LEU A 77 4.82 -0.43 5.94
CA LEU A 77 5.89 -1.43 6.08
C LEU A 77 7.21 -1.04 5.41
N ARG A 78 7.13 -0.20 4.36
CA ARG A 78 8.29 0.37 3.67
C ARG A 78 8.95 1.50 4.46
N PHE A 79 8.21 2.18 5.33
CA PHE A 79 8.64 3.37 6.09
C PHE A 79 8.87 3.07 7.57
N ASP A 80 8.35 1.97 8.09
CA ASP A 80 8.68 1.41 9.40
C ASP A 80 9.82 0.37 9.28
N SER A 81 10.46 0.07 10.40
CA SER A 81 11.61 -0.85 10.48
C SER A 81 11.34 -2.19 9.78
N GLN A 82 12.37 -2.74 9.13
CA GLN A 82 12.32 -4.03 8.39
C GLN A 82 11.79 -5.22 9.21
N VAL A 83 11.65 -5.05 10.52
CA VAL A 83 11.07 -6.02 11.46
C VAL A 83 9.61 -6.32 11.12
N PHE A 84 8.76 -5.31 10.93
CA PHE A 84 7.35 -5.54 10.61
C PHE A 84 7.18 -6.20 9.23
N THR A 85 8.03 -5.86 8.27
CA THR A 85 8.03 -6.52 6.95
C THR A 85 8.40 -8.00 7.08
N LYS A 86 9.38 -8.33 7.92
CA LYS A 86 9.76 -9.73 8.18
C LYS A 86 8.66 -10.51 8.90
N PHE A 87 7.94 -9.93 9.85
CA PHE A 87 6.81 -10.60 10.51
C PHE A 87 5.65 -10.85 9.55
N PHE A 88 5.30 -9.88 8.70
CA PHE A 88 4.25 -10.03 7.70
C PHE A 88 4.61 -11.10 6.66
N VAL A 89 5.82 -11.02 6.09
CA VAL A 89 6.31 -12.04 5.14
C VAL A 89 6.43 -13.40 5.82
N GLY A 90 6.88 -13.46 7.08
CA GLY A 90 6.91 -14.69 7.87
C GLY A 90 5.52 -15.31 8.05
N GLY A 91 4.51 -14.48 8.34
CA GLY A 91 3.11 -14.92 8.42
C GLY A 91 2.56 -15.40 7.07
N LEU A 92 2.89 -14.72 5.97
CA LEU A 92 2.53 -15.14 4.62
C LEU A 92 3.13 -16.51 4.27
N VAL A 93 4.44 -16.68 4.51
CA VAL A 93 5.16 -17.94 4.29
C VAL A 93 4.57 -19.06 5.13
N LEU A 94 4.31 -18.79 6.41
CA LEU A 94 3.69 -19.77 7.31
C LEU A 94 2.29 -20.17 6.82
N ALA A 95 1.46 -19.20 6.41
CA ALA A 95 0.13 -19.46 5.88
C ALA A 95 0.18 -20.31 4.61
N THR A 96 1.06 -19.98 3.65
CA THR A 96 1.27 -20.80 2.45
C THR A 96 1.72 -22.21 2.81
N PHE A 97 2.65 -22.35 3.76
CA PHE A 97 3.17 -23.65 4.18
C PHE A 97 2.10 -24.52 4.82
N VAL A 98 1.33 -23.97 5.77
CA VAL A 98 0.20 -24.66 6.41
C VAL A 98 -0.86 -25.06 5.38
N TYR A 99 -1.16 -24.17 4.43
CA TYR A 99 -2.12 -24.45 3.36
C TYR A 99 -1.68 -25.62 2.47
N VAL A 100 -0.41 -25.67 2.05
CA VAL A 100 0.13 -26.77 1.23
C VAL A 100 0.12 -28.09 2.01
N ILE A 101 0.47 -28.07 3.29
CA ILE A 101 0.39 -29.26 4.15
C ILE A 101 -1.06 -29.75 4.24
N ALA A 102 -2.01 -28.85 4.48
CA ALA A 102 -3.42 -29.21 4.56
C ALA A 102 -3.91 -29.81 3.24
N LEU A 103 -3.59 -29.21 2.09
CA LEU A 103 -3.94 -29.76 0.78
C LEU A 103 -3.35 -31.16 0.56
N THR A 104 -2.08 -31.35 0.93
CA THR A 104 -1.42 -32.66 0.80
C THR A 104 -2.09 -33.71 1.69
N MET A 105 -2.48 -33.34 2.91
CA MET A 105 -3.21 -34.20 3.84
C MET A 105 -4.59 -34.58 3.29
N PHE A 106 -5.33 -33.61 2.73
CA PHE A 106 -6.62 -33.87 2.09
C PHE A 106 -6.50 -34.72 0.82
N GLU A 107 -5.47 -34.49 -0.02
CA GLU A 107 -5.24 -35.30 -1.22
C GLU A 107 -4.85 -36.75 -0.87
N PHE A 108 -4.04 -36.93 0.18
CA PHE A 108 -3.68 -38.26 0.70
C PHE A 108 -4.89 -38.99 1.30
N TRP A 109 -5.79 -38.28 1.98
CA TRP A 109 -7.00 -38.86 2.58
C TRP A 109 -8.10 -39.15 1.54
N ASN A 110 -8.22 -38.35 0.49
CA ASN A 110 -9.23 -38.54 -0.56
C ASN A 110 -8.86 -39.64 -1.58
N LYS A 111 -7.61 -40.11 -1.57
CA LYS A 111 -7.13 -41.23 -2.42
C LYS A 111 -7.25 -42.61 -1.75
N GLY A 112 -7.80 -42.71 -0.54
CA GLY A 112 -8.11 -43.96 0.17
C GLY A 112 -9.60 -44.23 0.25
#